data_AF-T1AH90-F1
#
_entry.id   AF-T1AH90-F1
#
_cell.length_a   1.000
_cell.length_b   1.000
_cell.length_c   1.000
_cell.angle_alpha   90.00
_cell.angle_beta   90.00
_cell.angle_gamma   90.00
#
_symmetry.space_group_name_H-M   'P 1'
#
loop_
_entity.id
_entity.type
_entity.pdbx_description
1 polymer ?
#
loop_
_entity_poly.entity_id
_entity_poly.type
_entity_poly.pdbx_seq_one_letter_code
_entity_poly.pdbx_strand_id
1 'polypeptide(L)'
;HPLNGFPPTLVIGITSDILYPPEEQMHLASKLPGAELAWLDSPYGHDAFLIETDALDALLRSYRAKLEDGTIIPAATGGEICPL
;
A
#
# COMPACT_ATOMS: atom_id res chain seq x y z
N HIS A 1 -17.22 11.36 -2.63
CA HIS A 1 -16.04 11.89 -3.34
C HIS A 1 -15.14 10.70 -3.64
N PRO A 2 -15.22 10.10 -4.84
CA PRO A 2 -14.24 9.09 -5.26
C PRO A 2 -12.85 9.73 -5.26
N LEU A 3 -11.83 8.98 -4.83
CA LEU A 3 -10.43 9.39 -4.80
C LEU A 3 -10.10 9.93 -6.20
N ASN A 4 -9.79 11.22 -6.30
CA ASN A 4 -9.87 12.05 -7.50
C ASN A 4 -8.81 11.63 -8.58
N GLY A 5 -8.95 10.44 -9.17
CA GLY A 5 -8.03 9.88 -10.18
C GLY A 5 -6.80 9.13 -9.64
N PHE A 6 -6.72 8.89 -8.32
CA PHE A 6 -5.58 8.19 -7.70
C PHE A 6 -5.87 6.70 -7.46
N PRO A 7 -5.01 5.77 -7.92
CA PRO A 7 -5.21 4.35 -7.66
C PRO A 7 -5.03 4.04 -6.16
N PRO A 8 -5.74 3.05 -5.61
CA PRO A 8 -5.45 2.53 -4.29
C PRO A 8 -3.98 2.15 -4.18
N THR A 9 -3.31 2.67 -3.17
CA THR A 9 -1.87 2.45 -2.99
C THR A 9 -1.57 1.96 -1.58
N LEU A 10 -0.82 0.86 -1.48
CA LEU A 10 -0.21 0.40 -0.24
C LEU A 10 1.29 0.69 -0.33
N VAL A 11 1.80 1.50 0.58
CA VAL A 11 3.23 1.70 0.80
C VAL A 11 3.67 0.71 1.87
N ILE A 12 4.70 -0.09 1.59
CA ILE A 12 5.29 -1.01 2.57
C ILE A 12 6.74 -0.57 2.77
N GLY A 13 7.05 -0.06 3.96
CA GLY A 13 8.41 0.26 4.35
C GLY A 13 9.04 -0.87 5.16
N ILE A 14 10.36 -0.93 5.19
CA ILE A 14 11.11 -1.84 6.08
C ILE A 14 11.77 -1.00 7.18
N THR A 15 11.57 -1.39 8.43
CA THR A 15 12.01 -0.60 9.61
C THR A 15 13.52 -0.41 9.68
N SER A 16 14.30 -1.35 9.14
CA SER A 16 15.76 -1.32 9.14
C SER A 16 16.38 -0.96 7.77
N ASP A 17 15.60 -0.48 6.81
CA ASP A 17 16.12 -0.09 5.49
C ASP A 17 16.95 1.20 5.58
N ILE A 18 18.14 1.17 4.98
CA ILE A 18 19.08 2.29 4.92
C ILE A 18 19.03 2.97 3.54
N LEU A 19 18.66 2.21 2.49
CA LEU A 19 18.55 2.74 1.13
C LEU A 19 17.27 3.56 0.97
N TYR A 20 16.20 3.13 1.63
CA TYR A 20 14.89 3.80 1.63
C TYR A 20 14.37 3.95 3.06
N PRO A 21 14.87 4.95 3.81
CA PRO A 21 14.61 5.08 5.24
C PRO A 21 13.11 5.21 5.58
N PRO A 22 12.69 4.77 6.79
CA PRO A 22 11.30 4.87 7.25
C PRO A 22 10.69 6.27 7.12
N GLU A 23 11.44 7.32 7.42
CA GLU A 23 10.98 8.70 7.29
C GLU A 23 10.57 9.06 5.86
N GLU A 24 11.26 8.53 4.85
CA GLU A 24 10.93 8.76 3.45
C GLU A 24 9.67 8.00 3.03
N GLN A 25 9.46 6.79 3.57
CA GLN A 25 8.25 6.01 3.30
C GLN A 25 7.01 6.65 3.94
N MET A 26 7.15 7.17 5.16
CA MET A 26 6.10 7.97 5.81
C MET A 26 5.77 9.23 5.00
N HIS A 27 6.80 9.93 4.51
CA HIS A 27 6.61 11.12 3.68
C HIS A 27 5.93 10.79 2.35
N LEU A 28 6.32 9.70 1.69
CA LEU A 28 5.71 9.23 0.45
C LEU A 28 4.22 8.91 0.67
N ALA A 29 3.90 8.10 1.67
CA ALA A 29 2.52 7.74 2.00
C ALA A 29 1.67 8.98 2.31
N SER A 30 2.22 9.97 3.03
CA SER A 30 1.51 11.22 3.36
C SER A 30 1.14 12.07 2.13
N LYS A 31 1.87 11.91 1.03
CA LYS A 31 1.66 12.65 -0.23
C LYS A 31 0.75 11.95 -1.21
N LEU A 32 0.44 10.67 -0.98
CA LEU A 32 -0.41 9.86 -1.85
C LEU A 32 -1.84 9.83 -1.30
N PRO A 33 -2.83 10.45 -1.98
CA PRO A 33 -4.20 10.47 -1.51
C PRO A 33 -4.78 9.06 -1.37
N GLY A 34 -5.22 8.73 -0.16
CA GLY A 34 -5.82 7.42 0.14
C GLY A 34 -4.83 6.27 0.23
N ALA A 35 -3.51 6.54 0.29
CA ALA A 35 -2.53 5.49 0.51
C ALA A 35 -2.57 4.99 1.96
N GLU A 36 -2.38 3.68 2.13
CA GLU A 36 -2.08 3.07 3.43
C GLU A 36 -0.57 2.84 3.55
N LEU A 37 -0.03 2.96 4.76
CA LEU A 37 1.35 2.62 5.08
C LEU A 37 1.38 1.40 6.01
N ALA A 38 2.18 0.40 5.65
CA ALA A 38 2.47 -0.77 6.46
C ALA A 38 3.99 -0.93 6.65
N TRP A 39 4.37 -1.67 7.69
CA TRP A 39 5.77 -1.92 8.03
C TRP A 39 6.08 -3.41 8.01
N LEU A 40 7.18 -3.74 7.34
CA LEU A 40 7.84 -5.02 7.44
C LEU A 40 9.01 -4.87 8.42
N ASP A 41 8.87 -5.47 9.60
CA ASP A 41 9.92 -5.43 10.62
C ASP A 41 10.88 -6.59 10.41
N SER A 42 12.14 -6.29 10.07
CA SER A 42 13.14 -7.30 9.75
C SER A 42 14.54 -6.73 9.90
N PRO A 43 15.53 -7.50 10.36
CA PRO A 43 16.92 -7.04 10.45
C PRO A 43 17.65 -7.05 9.11
N TYR A 44 17.06 -7.58 8.03
CA TYR A 44 17.71 -7.75 6.74
C TYR A 44 17.72 -6.49 5.87
N GLY A 45 17.19 -5.37 6.38
CA GLY A 45 17.18 -4.10 5.65
C GLY A 45 16.41 -4.20 4.35
N HIS A 46 16.91 -3.51 3.32
CA HIS A 46 16.26 -3.41 2.02
C HIS A 46 15.83 -4.76 1.45
N ASP A 47 16.66 -5.80 1.55
CA ASP A 47 16.39 -7.10 0.94
C ASP A 47 15.37 -7.95 1.73
N ALA A 48 14.81 -7.43 2.83
CA ALA A 48 13.83 -8.16 3.64
C ALA A 48 12.59 -8.58 2.83
N PHE A 49 12.22 -7.88 1.76
CA PHE A 49 11.10 -8.28 0.90
C PHE A 49 11.34 -9.62 0.17
N LEU A 50 12.60 -10.05 0.02
CA LEU A 50 12.96 -11.36 -0.57
C LEU A 50 12.99 -12.49 0.47
N ILE A 51 13.06 -12.14 1.76
CA ILE A 51 13.27 -13.10 2.85
C ILE A 51 11.98 -13.29 3.66
N GLU A 52 11.33 -12.18 4.05
CA GLU A 52 10.13 -12.16 4.88
C GLU A 52 8.85 -12.30 4.04
N THR A 53 8.84 -13.27 3.12
CA THR A 53 7.76 -13.42 2.13
C THR A 53 6.40 -13.69 2.77
N ASP A 54 6.37 -14.39 3.90
CA ASP A 54 5.12 -14.72 4.61
C ASP A 54 4.49 -13.48 5.26
N ALA A 55 5.31 -12.65 5.89
CA ALA A 55 4.87 -11.38 6.48
C ALA A 55 4.43 -10.40 5.39
N LEU A 56 5.17 -10.32 4.28
CA LEU A 56 4.81 -9.53 3.12
C LEU A 56 3.48 -10.01 2.49
N ASP A 57 3.30 -11.32 2.30
CA ASP A 57 2.06 -11.89 1.75
C ASP A 57 0.85 -11.60 2.65
N ALA A 58 1.02 -11.66 3.98
CA ALA A 58 -0.04 -11.30 4.92
C ALA A 58 -0.49 -9.83 4.77
N LEU A 59 0.45 -8.90 4.63
CA LEU A 59 0.14 -7.48 4.39
C LEU A 59 -0.62 -7.29 3.07
N LEU A 60 -0.15 -7.93 1.99
CA LEU A 60 -0.77 -7.84 0.67
C LEU A 60 -2.19 -8.42 0.66
N ARG A 61 -2.41 -9.58 1.29
CA ARG A 61 -3.74 -10.20 1.40
C ARG A 61 -4.70 -9.35 2.21
N SER A 62 -4.24 -8.79 3.33
CA SER A 62 -5.07 -7.91 4.15
C SER A 62 -5.52 -6.69 3.36
N TYR A 63 -4.59 -6.04 2.65
CA TYR A 63 -4.92 -4.88 1.82
C TYR A 63 -5.84 -5.24 0.65
N ARG A 64 -5.59 -6.38 0.00
CA ARG A 64 -6.46 -6.86 -1.08
C ARG A 64 -7.88 -7.14 -0.61
N ALA A 65 -8.07 -7.75 0.56
CA ALA A 65 -9.40 -7.99 1.12
C ALA A 65 -10.18 -6.67 1.32
N LYS A 66 -9.50 -5.60 1.77
CA LYS A 66 -10.10 -4.26 1.92
C LYS A 66 -10.51 -3.60 0.59
N LEU A 67 -9.86 -3.99 -0.52
CA LEU A 67 -10.27 -3.54 -1.85
C LEU A 67 -11.52 -4.30 -2.33
N GLU A 68 -11.60 -5.59 -2.01
CA GLU A 68 -12.71 -6.46 -2.39
C GLU A 68 -13.98 -6.19 -1.58
N ASP A 69 -13.85 -5.80 -0.31
CA ASP A 69 -14.98 -5.45 0.57
C ASP A 69 -15.48 -4.00 0.41
N GLY A 70 -14.77 -3.18 -0.39
CA GLY A 70 -15.12 -1.78 -0.67
C GLY A 70 -14.74 -0.79 0.43
N THR A 71 -14.00 -1.20 1.46
CA THR A 71 -13.43 -0.30 2.49
C THR A 71 -12.44 0.68 1.88
N ILE A 72 -11.71 0.25 0.84
CA ILE A 72 -10.88 1.09 0.00
C ILE A 72 -11.53 1.18 -1.38
N ILE A 73 -12.02 2.37 -1.73
CA ILE A 73 -12.70 2.60 -3.02
C ILE A 73 -11.66 2.96 -4.08
N PRO A 74 -11.45 2.15 -5.14
CA PRO A 74 -10.58 2.53 -6.24
C PRO A 74 -11.10 3.80 -6.92
N ALA A 75 -10.19 4.68 -7.34
CA ALA A 75 -10.55 5.68 -8.33
C ALA A 75 -11.21 4.95 -9.51
N ALA A 76 -12.43 5.35 -9.85
CA ALA A 76 -13.18 4.74 -10.93
C ALA A 76 -12.30 4.73 -12.18
N THR A 77 -11.84 3.54 -12.59
CA THR A 77 -11.23 3.35 -13.89
C THR A 77 -12.25 3.81 -14.91
N GLY A 78 -11.93 4.87 -15.66
CA GLY A 78 -12.76 5.36 -16.74
C GLY A 78 -13.07 4.21 -17.70
N GLY A 79 -14.30 3.72 -17.61
CA GLY A 79 -14.84 2.58 -18.33
C GLY A 79 -16.19 2.28 -17.72
N GLU A 80 -17.25 2.65 -18.43
CA GLU A 80 -18.66 2.52 -18.08
C GLU A 80 -19.01 1.49 -17.00
N ILE A 81 -19.67 1.95 -15.95
CA ILE A 81 -20.89 1.27 -15.52
C ILE A 81 -22.06 2.24 -15.68
N CYS A 82 -22.99 1.78 -16.52
CA CYS A 82 -24.29 2.35 -16.86
C CYS A 82 -25.16 2.65 -15.60
N PRO A 83 -26.16 3.53 -15.73
CA PRO A 83 -26.93 4.07 -14.60
C PRO A 83 -27.98 3.06 -14.11
N LEU A 84 -28.12 2.92 -12.79
CA LEU A 84 -29.15 3.54 -11.95
C LEU A 84 -28.82 3.26 -10.47
#